data_AF-X1DGB7-F1
#
_entry.id   AF-X1DGB7-F1
#
_cell.length_a   1.000
_cell.length_b   1.000
_cell.length_c   1.000
_cell.angle_alpha   90.00
_cell.angle_beta   90.00
_cell.angle_gamma   90.00
#
_symmetry.space_group_name_H-M   'P 1'
#
loop_
_entity.id
_entity.type
_entity.pdbx_description
1 polymer ?
#
loop_
_entity_poly.entity_id
_entity_poly.type
_entity_poly.pdbx_seq_one_letter_code
_entity_poly.pdbx_strand_id
1 'polypeptide(L)'
;MEQVKTAQELGLGKPKVGYRWDAGSTPPGDEEPGRWAVRRDPRAWVVLFHSFEGTEYIIQTFSPTEEGERAAKIMAVKLVKMAREVAQTTRGMRLNNE
;
A
#
# COMPACT_ATOMS: atom_id res chain seq x y z
N MET A 1 -14.86 -1.88 7.91
CA MET A 1 -13.53 -1.96 7.27
C MET A 1 -13.25 -3.42 7.03
N GLU A 2 -12.96 -3.85 5.80
CA GLU A 2 -12.43 -5.20 5.58
C GLU A 2 -11.19 -5.38 6.45
N GLN A 3 -11.19 -6.43 7.26
CA GLN A 3 -10.13 -6.71 8.20
C GLN A 3 -8.90 -7.18 7.40
N VAL A 4 -7.81 -6.43 7.48
CA VAL A 4 -6.55 -6.79 6.82
C VAL A 4 -5.97 -8.04 7.48
N LYS A 5 -5.84 -9.11 6.70
CA LYS A 5 -5.31 -10.41 7.16
C LYS A 5 -3.82 -10.57 6.87
N THR A 6 -3.09 -11.15 7.82
CA THR A 6 -1.68 -11.57 7.67
C THR A 6 -1.58 -12.82 6.80
N ALA A 7 -0.39 -13.15 6.30
CA ALA A 7 -0.16 -14.35 5.52
C ALA A 7 -0.46 -15.61 6.35
N GLN A 8 -0.17 -15.58 7.65
CA GLN A 8 -0.47 -16.68 8.56
C GLN A 8 -1.98 -16.85 8.77
N GLU A 9 -2.73 -15.76 8.95
CA GLU A 9 -4.20 -15.79 9.04
C GLU A 9 -4.88 -16.27 7.76
N LEU A 10 -4.22 -16.15 6.62
CA LEU A 10 -4.66 -16.69 5.33
C LEU A 10 -4.26 -18.16 5.11
N GLY A 11 -3.58 -18.80 6.07
CA GLY A 11 -3.10 -20.17 5.95
C GLY A 11 -1.89 -20.34 5.01
N LEU A 12 -1.21 -19.25 4.64
CA LEU A 12 -0.04 -19.26 3.74
C LEU A 12 1.27 -19.58 4.48
N GLY A 13 1.20 -19.78 5.80
CA GLY A 13 2.36 -20.01 6.66
C GLY A 13 3.16 -18.74 6.91
N LYS A 14 4.38 -18.90 7.46
CA LYS A 14 5.27 -17.78 7.76
C LYS A 14 5.84 -17.20 6.45
N PRO A 15 5.61 -15.92 6.15
CA PRO A 15 6.06 -15.31 4.90
C PRO A 15 7.59 -15.27 4.80
N LYS A 16 8.10 -15.71 3.65
CA LYS A 16 9.54 -15.72 3.32
C LYS A 16 10.02 -14.34 2.91
N VAL A 17 11.34 -14.09 3.01
CA VAL A 17 11.95 -12.89 2.42
C VAL A 17 11.64 -12.86 0.93
N GLY A 18 11.27 -11.68 0.43
CA GLY A 18 10.78 -11.46 -0.93
C GLY A 18 9.27 -11.64 -1.09
N TYR A 19 8.54 -12.13 -0.07
CA TYR A 19 7.08 -12.11 -0.09
C TYR A 19 6.58 -10.69 -0.33
N ARG A 20 5.61 -10.53 -1.24
CA ARG A 20 5.00 -9.25 -1.60
C ARG A 20 3.49 -9.38 -1.54
N TRP A 21 2.84 -8.34 -1.02
CA TRP A 21 1.40 -8.19 -0.99
C TRP A 21 1.01 -6.87 -1.66
N ASP A 22 0.11 -6.91 -2.64
CA ASP A 22 -0.40 -5.73 -3.35
C ASP A 22 -1.57 -5.13 -2.55
N ALA A 23 -1.47 -3.84 -2.19
CA ALA A 23 -2.51 -3.12 -1.46
C ALA A 23 -3.47 -2.36 -2.40
N GLY A 24 -3.09 -2.21 -3.67
CA GLY A 24 -3.83 -1.46 -4.68
C GLY A 24 -2.99 -0.36 -5.35
N SER A 25 -3.62 0.33 -6.30
CA SER A 25 -3.00 1.41 -7.05
C SER A 25 -3.58 2.77 -6.66
N THR A 26 -2.82 3.84 -6.95
CA THR A 26 -3.40 5.18 -7.03
C THR A 26 -4.52 5.20 -8.07
N PRO A 27 -5.54 6.07 -7.90
CA PRO A 27 -6.65 6.16 -8.84
C PRO A 27 -6.21 6.60 -10.25
N PRO A 28 -6.98 6.30 -11.30
CA PRO A 28 -6.68 6.79 -12.65
C PRO A 28 -6.65 8.32 -12.70
N GLY A 29 -5.64 8.88 -13.36
CA GLY A 29 -5.46 10.33 -13.50
C GLY A 29 -4.82 11.01 -12.28
N ASP A 30 -4.31 10.24 -11.32
CA ASP A 30 -3.39 10.75 -10.31
C ASP A 30 -2.12 11.28 -11.00
N GLU A 31 -1.57 12.38 -10.48
CA GLU A 31 -0.33 12.98 -11.00
C GLU A 31 0.85 12.04 -10.80
N GLU A 32 0.80 11.19 -9.75
CA GLU A 32 1.81 10.20 -9.43
C GLU A 32 1.20 8.79 -9.51
N PRO A 33 1.08 8.22 -10.73
CA PRO A 33 0.50 6.90 -10.92
C PRO A 33 1.43 5.79 -10.41
N GLY A 34 0.90 4.88 -9.60
CA GLY A 34 1.69 3.79 -9.05
C GLY A 34 0.90 2.79 -8.20
N ARG A 35 1.63 1.84 -7.63
CA ARG A 35 1.12 0.74 -6.79
C ARG A 35 1.71 0.76 -5.40
N TRP A 36 0.85 0.55 -4.42
CA TRP A 36 1.21 0.37 -3.02
C TRP A 36 1.38 -1.12 -2.74
N ALA A 37 2.48 -1.48 -2.11
CA ALA A 37 2.76 -2.87 -1.75
C ALA A 37 3.41 -2.99 -0.37
N VAL A 38 3.29 -4.17 0.21
CA VAL A 38 4.05 -4.56 1.41
C VAL A 38 4.99 -5.69 1.04
N ARG A 39 6.28 -5.54 1.35
CA ARG A 39 7.32 -6.54 1.10
C ARG A 39 7.93 -7.03 2.40
N ARG A 40 8.23 -8.33 2.46
CA ARG A 40 9.03 -8.94 3.53
C ARG A 40 10.50 -8.85 3.17
N ASP A 41 11.24 -8.00 3.88
CA ASP A 41 12.71 -7.94 3.82
C ASP A 41 13.32 -8.83 4.92
N PRO A 42 14.63 -9.07 5.02
CA PRO A 42 15.18 -9.92 6.08
C PRO A 42 14.87 -9.40 7.49
N ARG A 43 14.90 -8.07 7.68
CA ARG A 43 14.83 -7.43 9.00
C ARG A 43 13.55 -6.63 9.26
N ALA A 44 12.67 -6.49 8.27
CA ALA A 44 11.49 -5.65 8.39
C ALA A 44 10.34 -6.08 7.47
N TRP A 45 9.16 -5.53 7.72
CA TRP A 45 8.13 -5.35 6.73
C TRP A 45 8.22 -3.95 6.15
N VAL A 46 8.17 -3.83 4.82
CA VAL A 46 8.41 -2.58 4.13
C VAL A 46 7.17 -2.20 3.34
N VAL A 47 6.63 -1.01 3.59
CA VAL A 47 5.60 -0.39 2.76
C VAL A 47 6.31 0.34 1.63
N LEU A 48 5.94 0.01 0.40
CA LEU A 48 6.56 0.47 -0.82
C LEU A 48 5.52 1.17 -1.69
N PHE A 49 5.95 2.21 -2.39
CA PHE A 49 5.26 2.75 -3.55
C PHE A 49 6.10 2.49 -4.80
N HIS A 50 5.53 1.79 -5.77
CA HIS A 50 6.14 1.55 -7.07
C HIS A 50 5.46 2.45 -8.10
N SER A 51 6.15 3.48 -8.56
CA SER A 51 5.65 4.33 -9.64
C SER A 51 5.55 3.53 -10.93
N PHE A 52 4.59 3.86 -11.79
CA PHE A 52 4.48 3.21 -13.10
C PHE A 52 5.61 3.60 -14.07
N GLU A 53 6.39 4.63 -13.72
CA GLU A 53 7.65 4.97 -14.39
C GLU A 53 8.81 4.05 -13.96
N GLY A 54 8.59 3.14 -13.01
CA GLY A 54 9.53 2.09 -12.63
C GLY A 54 10.37 2.38 -11.38
N THR A 55 10.10 3.49 -10.68
CA THR A 55 10.83 3.82 -9.44
C THR A 55 10.15 3.20 -8.22
N GLU A 56 10.92 2.57 -7.33
CA GLU A 56 10.43 2.09 -6.04
C GLU A 56 10.88 3.01 -4.89
N TYR A 57 9.91 3.44 -4.09
CA TYR A 57 10.12 4.27 -2.93
C TYR A 57 9.78 3.49 -1.66
N ILE A 58 10.70 3.50 -0.69
CA ILE A 58 10.43 2.99 0.66
C ILE A 58 9.74 4.08 1.46
N ILE A 59 8.52 3.78 1.92
CA ILE A 59 7.67 4.76 2.59
C ILE A 59 7.79 4.60 4.10
N GLN A 60 7.72 3.36 4.59
CA GLN A 60 7.83 3.06 6.01
C GLN A 60 8.27 1.62 6.23
N THR A 61 9.00 1.40 7.32
CA THR A 61 9.39 0.06 7.78
C THR A 61 8.76 -0.29 9.12
N PHE A 62 8.44 -1.56 9.31
CA PHE A 62 7.86 -2.14 10.51
C PHE A 62 8.69 -3.35 10.98
N SER A 63 8.53 -3.72 12.25
CA SER A 63 9.25 -4.85 12.87
C SER A 63 9.00 -6.18 12.10
N PRO A 64 9.93 -7.14 12.10
CA PRO A 64 9.82 -8.38 11.33
C PRO A 64 8.91 -9.43 12.01
N THR A 65 7.78 -9.00 12.54
CA THR A 65 6.80 -9.82 13.26
C THR A 65 5.49 -9.90 12.48
N GLU A 66 4.58 -10.79 12.90
CA GLU A 66 3.23 -10.84 12.35
C GLU A 66 2.47 -9.52 12.57
N GLU A 67 2.62 -8.90 13.75
CA GLU A 67 2.00 -7.59 14.01
C GLU A 67 2.60 -6.49 13.13
N GLY A 68 3.90 -6.56 12.83
CA GLY A 68 4.54 -5.69 11.84
C GLY A 68 3.98 -5.87 10.42
N GLU A 69 3.62 -7.11 10.04
CA GLU A 69 2.93 -7.38 8.76
C GLU A 69 1.59 -6.67 8.73
N ARG A 70 0.80 -6.85 9.79
CA ARG A 70 -0.53 -6.27 9.93
C ARG A 70 -0.47 -4.75 9.87
N ALA A 71 0.43 -4.15 10.64
CA ALA A 71 0.63 -2.70 10.66
C ALA A 71 1.02 -2.15 9.28
N ALA A 72 1.96 -2.81 8.59
CA ALA A 72 2.39 -2.43 7.25
C ALA A 72 1.23 -2.51 6.24
N LYS A 73 0.45 -3.60 6.26
CA LYS A 73 -0.70 -3.77 5.37
C LYS A 73 -1.82 -2.77 5.65
N ILE A 74 -2.11 -2.48 6.93
CA ILE A 74 -3.07 -1.43 7.32
C ILE A 74 -2.61 -0.06 6.79
N MET A 75 -1.33 0.27 6.93
CA MET A 75 -0.78 1.53 6.42
C MET A 75 -0.90 1.62 4.90
N ALA A 76 -0.54 0.57 4.17
CA ALA A 76 -0.64 0.55 2.70
C ALA A 76 -2.10 0.74 2.24
N VAL A 77 -3.08 0.09 2.88
CA VAL A 77 -4.51 0.28 2.58
C VAL A 77 -4.97 1.70 2.89
N LYS A 78 -4.49 2.31 3.99
CA LYS A 78 -4.80 3.72 4.31
C LYS A 78 -4.26 4.66 3.23
N LEU A 79 -3.03 4.44 2.76
CA LEU A 79 -2.41 5.27 1.72
C LEU A 79 -3.18 5.19 0.39
N VAL A 80 -3.64 3.99 0.00
CA VAL A 80 -4.51 3.81 -1.18
C VAL A 80 -5.83 4.58 -1.02
N LYS A 81 -6.45 4.56 0.17
CA LYS A 81 -7.69 5.30 0.43
C LYS A 81 -7.48 6.80 0.37
N MET A 82 -6.41 7.30 1.00
CA MET A 82 -6.07 8.72 0.97
C MET A 82 -5.86 9.20 -0.48
N ALA A 83 -5.13 8.45 -1.31
CA ALA A 83 -4.94 8.80 -2.71
C ALA A 83 -6.29 8.89 -3.47
N ARG A 84 -7.23 7.99 -3.20
CA ARG A 84 -8.58 8.02 -3.78
C ARG A 84 -9.40 9.22 -3.33
N GLU A 85 -9.36 9.54 -2.04
CA GLU A 85 -10.08 10.69 -1.48
C GLU A 85 -9.55 12.01 -2.07
N VAL A 86 -8.22 12.16 -2.15
CA VAL A 86 -7.57 13.31 -2.80
C VAL A 86 -8.03 13.45 -4.25
N ALA A 87 -8.00 12.37 -5.04
CA ALA A 87 -8.44 12.43 -6.44
C ALA A 87 -9.92 12.79 -6.59
N GLN A 88 -10.79 12.33 -5.68
CA GLN A 88 -12.21 12.70 -5.69
C GLN A 88 -12.42 14.19 -5.36
N THR A 89 -11.70 14.72 -4.38
CA THR A 89 -11.74 16.15 -4.05
C THR A 89 -11.26 17.00 -5.22
N THR A 90 -10.12 16.67 -5.83
CA THR A 90 -9.58 17.40 -6.98
C THR A 90 -10.55 17.37 -8.17
N ARG A 91 -11.18 16.22 -8.44
CA ARG A 91 -12.17 16.10 -9.52
C ARG A 91 -13.45 16.89 -9.24
N GLY A 92 -13.93 16.87 -7.99
CA GLY A 92 -15.11 17.64 -7.57
C GLY A 92 -14.88 19.16 -7.67
N MET A 93 -13.68 19.64 -7.34
CA MET A 93 -13.32 21.06 -7.53
C MET A 93 -13.26 21.45 -9.01
N ARG A 94 -12.75 20.57 -9.88
CA ARG A 94 -12.65 20.85 -11.32
C ARG A 94 -14.03 20.96 -11.99
N LEU A 95 -15.01 20.14 -11.58
CA LEU A 95 -16.37 20.13 -12.15
C LEU A 95 -17.25 21.30 -11.67
N ASN A 96 -16.94 21.92 -10.53
CA ASN A 96 -17.73 23.03 -9.98
C ASN A 96 -17.26 24.42 -10.49
N ASN A 97 -16.18 24.46 -11.29
CA ASN A 97 -15.60 25.69 -11.84
C ASN A 97 -15.76 25.77 -13.38
N GLU A 98 -16.55 24.87 -13.99
CA GLU A 98 -16.97 24.89 -15.41
C GLU A 98 -18.45 25.29 -15.52
#